data_AF-A0A7C6BDX1-F1
#
_entry.id   AF-A0A7C6BDX1-F1
#
_cell.length_a   1.000
_cell.length_b   1.000
_cell.length_c   1.000
_cell.angle_alpha   90.00
_cell.angle_beta   90.00
_cell.angle_gamma   90.00
#
_symmetry.space_group_name_H-M   'P 1'
#
loop_
_entity.id
_entity.type
_entity.pdbx_description
1 polymer ?
#
loop_
_entity_poly.entity_id
_entity_poly.type
_entity_poly.pdbx_seq_one_letter_code
_entity_poly.pdbx_strand_id
1 'polypeptide(L)'
;MNANIVALNNGKNHKPIRNVRIYEVGKKFSVSENLKSPKSTKFVEAAKGTNLFFAIYMDDDKQKRVFDTIPFNEVVEHQKQRAVLSKDALKAEPLIPTKPEFGRFLFSLSPNDLVFVPTDEEIANPSSVNINSLTNEQILRIYKMVSCTGARAFYIKSNVAVCIYDKYEFSSLNKMERDIHGIMIKESCWKLEVDRLGNVTNMIR
;
A
#
# COMPACT_ATOMS: atom_id res chain seq x y z
N MET A 1 -10.35 -39.78 10.65
CA MET A 1 -11.76 -39.32 10.70
C MET A 1 -12.65 -40.10 9.73
N ASN A 2 -12.52 -39.95 8.41
CA ASN A 2 -13.39 -40.65 7.43
C ASN A 2 -13.39 -42.18 7.55
N ALA A 3 -12.24 -42.79 7.85
CA ALA A 3 -12.14 -44.25 8.03
C ALA A 3 -13.03 -44.81 9.17
N ASN A 4 -13.33 -43.99 10.19
CA ASN A 4 -14.13 -44.40 11.35
C ASN A 4 -15.47 -43.66 11.43
N ILE A 5 -15.92 -43.02 10.35
CA ILE A 5 -17.05 -42.06 10.39
C ILE A 5 -18.37 -42.73 10.80
N VAL A 6 -18.57 -44.00 10.46
CA VAL A 6 -19.78 -44.76 10.83
C VAL A 6 -19.81 -45.02 12.33
N ALA A 7 -18.68 -45.41 12.92
CA ALA A 7 -18.55 -45.58 14.37
C ALA A 7 -18.74 -44.24 15.11
N LEU A 8 -18.19 -43.15 14.57
CA LEU A 8 -18.35 -41.79 15.11
C LEU A 8 -19.75 -41.19 14.88
N ASN A 9 -20.58 -41.82 14.05
CA ASN A 9 -21.95 -41.39 13.72
C ASN A 9 -23.00 -42.39 14.24
N ASN A 10 -22.75 -43.02 15.38
CA ASN A 10 -23.67 -43.95 16.04
C ASN A 10 -24.18 -45.07 15.12
N GLY A 11 -23.29 -45.64 14.29
CA GLY A 11 -23.61 -46.71 13.35
C GLY A 11 -24.35 -46.26 12.08
N LYS A 12 -24.65 -44.97 11.91
CA LYS A 12 -25.33 -44.45 10.72
C LYS A 12 -24.34 -44.15 9.60
N ASN A 13 -24.66 -44.59 8.39
CA ASN A 13 -23.87 -44.28 7.20
C ASN A 13 -23.78 -42.77 6.96
N HIS A 14 -22.59 -42.28 6.60
CA HIS A 14 -22.32 -40.87 6.34
C HIS A 14 -21.36 -40.72 5.15
N LYS A 15 -21.49 -39.64 4.37
CA LYS A 15 -20.57 -39.34 3.26
C LYS A 15 -19.21 -38.87 3.79
N PRO A 16 -18.09 -39.10 3.08
CA PRO A 16 -16.79 -38.62 3.53
C PRO A 16 -16.76 -37.08 3.71
N ILE A 17 -16.24 -36.61 4.85
CA ILE A 17 -15.98 -35.20 5.12
C ILE A 17 -14.65 -34.83 4.47
N ARG A 18 -14.71 -34.02 3.42
CA ARG A 18 -13.51 -33.58 2.68
C ARG A 18 -12.96 -32.23 3.16
N ASN A 19 -13.85 -31.35 3.62
CA ASN A 19 -13.51 -30.01 4.08
C ASN A 19 -14.08 -29.80 5.47
N VAL A 20 -13.25 -29.27 6.37
CA VAL A 20 -13.66 -28.81 7.70
C VAL A 20 -13.48 -27.30 7.77
N ARG A 21 -14.40 -26.60 8.42
CA ARG A 21 -14.26 -25.16 8.65
C ARG A 21 -13.41 -24.96 9.90
N ILE A 22 -12.36 -24.17 9.77
CA ILE A 22 -11.53 -23.74 10.91
C ILE A 22 -11.98 -22.33 11.28
N TYR A 23 -12.19 -22.09 12.56
CA TYR A 23 -12.45 -20.75 13.07
C TYR A 23 -11.11 -20.07 13.37
N GLU A 24 -10.89 -18.91 12.76
CA GLU A 24 -9.75 -18.03 13.04
C GLU A 24 -10.26 -16.70 13.58
N VAL A 25 -9.57 -16.17 14.59
CA VAL A 25 -9.81 -14.83 15.15
C VAL A 25 -9.04 -13.82 14.29
N GLY A 26 -9.74 -12.83 13.76
CA GLY A 26 -9.19 -11.88 12.81
C GLY A 26 -10.03 -10.61 12.67
N LYS A 27 -9.49 -9.58 12.02
CA LYS A 27 -10.21 -8.32 11.76
C LYS A 27 -11.17 -8.54 10.59
N LYS A 28 -12.42 -8.87 10.92
CA LYS A 28 -13.49 -9.15 9.95
C LYS A 28 -14.49 -8.01 9.90
N PHE A 29 -15.06 -7.74 8.74
CA PHE A 29 -16.15 -6.78 8.58
C PHE A 29 -17.33 -7.44 7.86
N SER A 30 -18.55 -7.03 8.21
CA SER A 30 -19.77 -7.60 7.65
C SER A 30 -19.94 -7.21 6.19
N VAL A 31 -20.47 -8.13 5.38
CA VAL A 31 -20.78 -7.86 3.96
C VAL A 31 -21.92 -6.86 3.81
N SER A 32 -22.77 -6.70 4.82
CA SER A 32 -23.87 -5.72 4.81
C SER A 32 -24.08 -5.09 6.18
N GLU A 33 -24.25 -3.77 6.19
CA GLU A 33 -24.61 -2.99 7.38
C GLU A 33 -26.11 -3.08 7.72
N ASN A 34 -26.94 -3.54 6.78
CA ASN A 34 -28.37 -3.73 7.03
C ASN A 34 -28.58 -4.99 7.88
N LEU A 35 -28.90 -4.79 9.16
CA LEU A 35 -29.16 -5.88 10.13
C LEU A 35 -30.27 -6.84 9.68
N LYS A 36 -31.20 -6.40 8.84
CA LYS A 36 -32.29 -7.25 8.29
C LYS A 36 -31.84 -8.15 7.13
N SER A 37 -30.65 -7.93 6.58
CA SER A 37 -30.11 -8.71 5.47
C SER A 37 -29.44 -10.00 5.96
N PRO A 38 -29.66 -11.17 5.34
CA PRO A 38 -28.88 -12.39 5.63
C PRO A 38 -27.37 -12.24 5.38
N LYS A 39 -26.93 -11.15 4.74
CA LYS A 39 -25.52 -10.83 4.52
C LYS A 39 -24.86 -10.11 5.71
N SER A 40 -25.63 -9.59 6.67
CA SER A 40 -25.08 -8.94 7.87
C SER A 40 -24.33 -9.93 8.78
N THR A 41 -24.72 -11.21 8.75
CA THR A 41 -24.05 -12.30 9.46
C THR A 41 -22.93 -12.96 8.64
N LYS A 42 -22.68 -12.49 7.42
CA LYS A 42 -21.56 -12.92 6.58
C LYS A 42 -20.44 -11.90 6.71
N PHE A 43 -19.24 -12.41 6.95
CA PHE A 43 -18.08 -11.58 7.17
C PHE A 43 -17.02 -11.87 6.12
N VAL A 44 -16.28 -10.82 5.76
CA VAL A 44 -15.07 -10.92 4.96
C VAL A 44 -13.89 -10.48 5.81
N GLU A 45 -12.75 -11.09 5.55
CA GLU A 45 -11.49 -10.74 6.18
C GLU A 45 -10.54 -10.29 5.07
N ALA A 46 -9.89 -9.13 5.26
CA ALA A 46 -8.77 -8.77 4.42
C ALA A 46 -7.62 -9.73 4.73
N ALA A 47 -6.85 -10.13 3.71
CA ALA A 47 -5.70 -11.00 3.95
C ALA A 47 -4.79 -10.36 5.02
N LYS A 48 -4.41 -11.15 6.03
CA LYS A 48 -3.67 -10.67 7.20
C LYS A 48 -2.37 -9.97 6.78
N GLY A 49 -2.17 -8.74 7.26
CA GLY A 49 -1.00 -7.93 6.92
C GLY A 49 -1.11 -7.18 5.59
N THR A 50 -2.31 -7.07 4.98
CA THR A 50 -2.51 -6.27 3.76
C THR A 50 -2.50 -4.79 4.09
N ASN A 51 -1.34 -4.19 3.87
CA ASN A 51 -1.06 -2.77 3.98
C ASN A 51 -1.06 -2.17 2.59
N LEU A 52 -2.19 -1.56 2.20
CA LEU A 52 -2.42 -1.16 0.81
C LEU A 52 -1.79 0.20 0.50
N PHE A 53 -1.83 1.11 1.47
CA PHE A 53 -1.30 2.46 1.31
C PHE A 53 -0.29 2.80 2.39
N PHE A 54 0.74 3.52 2.00
CA PHE A 54 1.74 4.13 2.85
C PHE A 54 1.58 5.65 2.74
N ALA A 55 1.07 6.28 3.80
CA ALA A 55 0.83 7.71 3.85
C ALA A 55 2.07 8.44 4.39
N ILE A 56 2.40 9.54 3.75
CA ILE A 56 3.55 10.38 4.10
C ILE A 56 3.03 11.78 4.46
N TYR A 57 3.45 12.25 5.62
CA TYR A 57 3.10 13.55 6.20
C TYR A 57 4.36 14.35 6.46
N MET A 58 4.22 15.67 6.57
CA MET A 58 5.23 16.57 7.09
C MET A 58 4.81 17.06 8.48
N ASP A 59 5.62 16.76 9.49
CA ASP A 59 5.54 17.41 10.79
C ASP A 59 6.22 18.78 10.65
N ASP A 60 5.40 19.83 10.54
CA ASP A 60 5.87 21.21 10.31
C ASP A 60 6.67 21.76 11.51
N ASP A 61 6.47 21.24 12.72
CA ASP A 61 7.24 21.67 13.91
C ASP A 61 8.65 21.06 13.90
N LYS A 62 8.75 19.77 13.57
CA LYS A 62 10.04 19.05 13.55
C LYS A 62 10.76 19.11 12.22
N GLN A 63 10.10 19.62 11.18
CA GLN A 63 10.58 19.63 9.79
C GLN A 63 11.01 18.22 9.34
N LYS A 64 10.20 17.20 9.68
CA LYS A 64 10.49 15.79 9.39
C LYS A 64 9.26 15.06 8.87
N ARG A 65 9.50 14.08 7.98
CA ARG A 65 8.42 13.23 7.49
C ARG A 65 7.94 12.26 8.57
N VAL A 66 6.62 12.11 8.66
CA VAL A 66 5.93 11.13 9.50
C VAL A 66 5.23 10.13 8.58
N PHE A 67 5.20 8.87 8.99
CA PHE A 67 4.76 7.77 8.13
C PHE A 67 3.65 6.97 8.80
N ASP A 68 2.67 6.58 7.99
CA ASP A 68 1.62 5.67 8.43
C ASP A 68 1.32 4.62 7.36
N THR A 69 0.86 3.46 7.82
CA THR A 69 0.40 2.41 6.94
C THR A 69 -1.10 2.22 7.14
N ILE A 70 -1.85 2.34 6.05
CA ILE A 70 -3.31 2.31 6.08
C ILE A 70 -3.80 0.96 5.57
N PRO A 71 -4.53 0.20 6.39
CA PRO A 71 -5.06 -1.10 5.99
C PRO A 71 -6.28 -0.96 5.09
N PHE A 72 -6.55 -2.00 4.29
CA PHE A 72 -7.62 -2.00 3.28
C PHE A 72 -9.01 -1.65 3.84
N ASN A 73 -9.37 -2.16 5.02
CA ASN A 73 -10.69 -1.93 5.61
C ASN A 73 -10.93 -0.45 5.92
N GLU A 74 -9.91 0.28 6.38
CA GLU A 74 -10.04 1.73 6.66
C GLU A 74 -10.25 2.51 5.37
N VAL A 75 -9.57 2.13 4.29
CA VAL A 75 -9.77 2.74 2.97
C VAL A 75 -11.17 2.47 2.44
N VAL A 76 -11.71 1.26 2.61
CA VAL A 76 -13.06 0.92 2.18
C VAL A 76 -14.09 1.79 2.90
N GLU A 77 -13.98 1.92 4.22
CA GLU A 77 -14.89 2.77 5.00
C GLU A 77 -14.77 4.24 4.61
N HIS A 78 -13.55 4.75 4.43
CA HIS A 78 -13.31 6.11 3.94
C HIS A 78 -13.95 6.34 2.57
N GLN A 79 -13.80 5.40 1.64
CA GLN A 79 -14.38 5.52 0.30
C GLN A 79 -15.91 5.46 0.31
N LYS A 80 -16.54 4.70 1.22
CA LYS A 80 -17.99 4.73 1.41
C LYS A 80 -18.46 6.12 1.85
N GLN A 81 -17.77 6.73 2.80
CA GLN A 81 -18.08 8.08 3.29
C GLN A 81 -17.88 9.11 2.18
N ARG A 82 -16.76 9.03 1.44
CA ARG A 82 -16.48 9.88 0.29
C ARG A 82 -17.53 9.78 -0.81
N ALA A 83 -18.11 8.61 -1.04
CA ALA A 83 -19.12 8.41 -2.08
C ALA A 83 -20.40 9.24 -1.86
N VAL A 84 -20.65 9.72 -0.64
CA VAL A 84 -21.81 10.57 -0.29
C VAL A 84 -21.49 12.08 -0.45
N LEU A 85 -20.21 12.44 -0.63
CA LEU A 85 -19.77 13.83 -0.73
C LEU A 85 -20.14 14.46 -2.09
N SER A 86 -20.25 15.79 -2.11
CA SER A 86 -20.39 16.55 -3.35
C SER A 86 -19.11 16.47 -4.21
N LYS A 87 -19.23 16.78 -5.51
CA LYS A 87 -18.09 16.75 -6.44
C LYS A 87 -16.93 17.67 -6.02
N ASP A 88 -17.24 18.81 -5.41
CA ASP A 88 -16.21 19.76 -4.97
C ASP A 88 -15.53 19.30 -3.69
N ALA A 89 -16.30 18.74 -2.74
CA ALA A 89 -15.74 18.13 -1.53
C ALA A 89 -14.88 16.90 -1.87
N LEU A 90 -15.28 16.10 -2.86
CA LEU A 90 -14.50 14.95 -3.35
C LEU A 90 -13.11 15.32 -3.87
N LYS A 91 -12.96 16.51 -4.47
CA LYS A 91 -11.66 17.00 -4.98
C LYS A 91 -10.74 17.44 -3.84
N ALA A 92 -11.30 17.98 -2.77
CA ALA A 92 -10.54 18.38 -1.59
C ALA A 92 -10.17 17.18 -0.69
N GLU A 93 -11.02 16.16 -0.66
CA GLU A 93 -10.83 15.00 0.22
C GLU A 93 -9.90 13.93 -0.39
N PRO A 94 -8.79 13.57 0.26
CA PRO A 94 -7.87 12.54 -0.21
C PRO A 94 -8.53 11.17 -0.43
N LEU A 95 -7.98 10.37 -1.36
CA LEU A 95 -8.46 9.01 -1.66
C LEU A 95 -8.32 8.03 -0.48
N ILE A 96 -7.52 8.37 0.51
CA ILE A 96 -7.24 7.54 1.69
C ILE A 96 -7.57 8.35 2.95
N PRO A 97 -7.94 7.68 4.06
CA PRO A 97 -8.11 8.40 5.32
C PRO A 97 -6.78 9.02 5.72
N THR A 98 -6.80 10.29 6.10
CA THR A 98 -5.61 11.01 6.57
C THR A 98 -5.70 11.27 8.07
N LYS A 99 -4.54 11.42 8.70
CA LYS A 99 -4.38 11.66 10.14
C LYS A 99 -3.77 13.03 10.38
N PRO A 100 -4.59 14.08 10.62
CA PRO A 100 -4.09 15.44 10.85
C PRO A 100 -3.10 15.53 12.02
N GLU A 101 -3.19 14.61 12.99
CA GLU A 101 -2.25 14.52 14.12
C GLU A 101 -0.80 14.20 13.70
N PHE A 102 -0.58 13.70 12.47
CA PHE A 102 0.75 13.46 11.91
C PHE A 102 1.29 14.65 11.11
N GLY A 103 0.53 15.75 11.05
CA GLY A 103 0.90 16.97 10.34
C GLY A 103 0.27 17.04 8.95
N ARG A 104 0.89 17.83 8.08
CA ARG A 104 0.38 18.07 6.73
C ARG A 104 0.56 16.85 5.85
N PHE A 105 -0.52 16.32 5.32
CA PHE A 105 -0.47 15.21 4.35
C PHE A 105 0.24 15.66 3.07
N LEU A 106 1.24 14.89 2.63
CA LEU A 106 1.97 15.14 1.37
C LEU A 106 1.37 14.31 0.25
N PHE A 107 1.48 12.98 0.36
CA PHE A 107 0.94 12.02 -0.59
C PHE A 107 0.91 10.61 0.03
N SER A 108 0.31 9.66 -0.68
CA SER A 108 0.38 8.24 -0.34
C SER A 108 0.97 7.42 -1.47
N LEU A 109 1.57 6.30 -1.10
CA LEU A 109 2.14 5.32 -2.01
C LEU A 109 1.42 3.98 -1.86
N SER A 110 1.14 3.34 -2.98
CA SER A 110 0.67 1.96 -3.05
C SER A 110 1.64 1.11 -3.89
N PRO A 111 1.59 -0.23 -3.82
CA PRO A 111 2.44 -1.07 -4.66
C PRO A 111 2.36 -0.69 -6.14
N ASN A 112 3.53 -0.57 -6.77
CA ASN A 112 3.79 -0.07 -8.12
C ASN A 112 3.80 1.44 -8.32
N ASP A 113 3.47 2.26 -7.31
CA ASP A 113 3.68 3.70 -7.42
C ASP A 113 5.17 4.01 -7.61
N LEU A 114 5.46 4.97 -8.48
CA LEU A 114 6.81 5.42 -8.77
C LEU A 114 7.17 6.62 -7.91
N VAL A 115 8.41 6.65 -7.46
CA VAL A 115 8.99 7.76 -6.71
C VAL A 115 10.35 8.13 -7.27
N PHE A 116 10.61 9.42 -7.38
CA PHE A 116 11.92 9.96 -7.72
C PHE A 116 12.68 10.32 -6.44
N VAL A 117 13.96 9.98 -6.36
CA VAL A 117 14.84 10.34 -5.23
C VAL A 117 15.75 11.50 -5.67
N PRO A 118 15.43 12.75 -5.29
CA PRO A 118 16.23 13.92 -5.64
C PRO A 118 17.57 13.96 -4.88
N THR A 119 18.55 14.66 -5.43
CA THR A 119 19.78 15.03 -4.69
C THR A 119 19.53 16.26 -3.83
N ASP A 120 20.45 16.56 -2.91
CA ASP A 120 20.35 17.76 -2.07
C ASP A 120 20.31 19.06 -2.91
N GLU A 121 21.02 19.11 -4.03
CA GLU A 121 20.97 20.24 -4.97
C GLU A 121 19.62 20.36 -5.66
N GLU A 122 19.00 19.24 -6.03
CA GLU A 122 17.67 19.21 -6.64
C GLU A 122 16.57 19.51 -5.61
N ILE A 123 16.78 19.17 -4.32
CA ILE A 123 15.89 19.59 -3.23
C ILE A 123 16.00 21.10 -3.02
N ALA A 124 17.21 21.66 -3.03
CA ALA A 124 17.43 23.09 -2.90
C ALA A 124 16.92 23.89 -4.12
N ASN A 125 16.98 23.30 -5.31
CA ASN A 125 16.45 23.86 -6.54
C ASN A 125 15.53 22.88 -7.29
N PRO A 126 14.27 22.70 -6.85
CA PRO A 126 13.35 21.73 -7.46
C PRO A 126 13.00 22.01 -8.92
N SER A 127 13.21 23.25 -9.39
CA SER A 127 13.01 23.66 -10.79
C SER A 127 14.08 23.10 -11.73
N SER A 128 15.20 22.58 -11.19
CA SER A 128 16.23 21.90 -11.97
C SER A 128 15.77 20.54 -12.52
N VAL A 129 14.72 19.95 -11.93
CA VAL A 129 14.16 18.67 -12.35
C VAL A 129 12.97 18.91 -13.29
N ASN A 130 13.20 18.69 -14.59
CA ASN A 130 12.17 18.82 -15.61
C ASN A 130 11.50 17.47 -15.90
N ILE A 131 10.24 17.30 -15.49
CA ILE A 131 9.48 16.06 -15.69
C ILE A 131 9.32 15.67 -17.17
N ASN A 132 9.35 16.65 -18.09
CA ASN A 132 9.21 16.40 -19.53
C ASN A 132 10.54 15.95 -20.17
N SER A 133 11.65 16.07 -19.45
CA SER A 133 12.99 15.76 -19.97
C SER A 133 13.93 15.42 -18.81
N LEU A 134 13.73 14.22 -18.25
CA LEU A 134 14.64 13.68 -17.24
C LEU A 134 15.93 13.17 -17.90
N THR A 135 17.06 13.43 -17.26
CA THR A 135 18.34 12.87 -17.69
C THR A 135 18.41 11.37 -17.39
N ASN A 136 19.31 10.64 -18.05
CA ASN A 136 19.53 9.22 -17.76
C ASN A 136 19.89 8.98 -16.28
N GLU A 137 20.65 9.90 -15.67
CA GLU A 137 21.00 9.83 -14.25
C GLU A 137 19.79 10.03 -13.34
N GLN A 138 18.88 10.94 -13.69
CA GLN A 138 17.62 11.14 -12.98
C GLN A 138 16.70 9.91 -13.10
N ILE A 139 16.61 9.31 -14.29
CA ILE A 139 15.81 8.10 -14.53
C ILE A 139 16.30 6.94 -13.65
N LEU A 140 17.61 6.78 -13.47
CA LEU A 140 18.21 5.73 -12.62
C LEU A 140 17.91 5.91 -11.11
N ARG A 141 17.40 7.08 -10.70
CA ARG A 141 16.96 7.39 -9.33
C ARG A 141 15.44 7.30 -9.15
N ILE A 142 14.75 6.69 -10.11
CA ILE A 142 13.34 6.34 -9.98
C ILE A 142 13.20 4.95 -9.39
N TYR A 143 12.37 4.85 -8.35
CA TYR A 143 12.09 3.62 -7.63
C TYR A 143 10.59 3.31 -7.66
N LYS A 144 10.27 2.03 -7.65
CA LYS A 144 8.91 1.49 -7.58
C LYS A 144 8.64 1.00 -6.16
N MET A 145 7.54 1.42 -5.57
CA MET A 145 7.09 0.93 -4.26
C MET A 145 6.66 -0.55 -4.38
N VAL A 146 7.14 -1.39 -3.48
CA VAL A 146 6.86 -2.84 -3.46
C VAL A 146 5.91 -3.22 -2.35
N SER A 147 6.16 -2.75 -1.12
CA SER A 147 5.31 -3.07 0.05
C SER A 147 5.61 -2.15 1.22
N CYS A 148 4.73 -2.07 2.22
CA CYS A 148 4.95 -1.33 3.45
C CYS A 148 4.51 -2.11 4.69
N THR A 149 5.09 -1.79 5.84
CA THR A 149 4.71 -2.32 7.16
C THR A 149 5.07 -1.32 8.25
N GLY A 150 4.06 -0.81 8.96
CA GLY A 150 4.25 0.22 9.99
C GLY A 150 4.87 1.49 9.39
N ALA A 151 6.00 1.94 9.92
CA ALA A 151 6.72 3.10 9.38
C ALA A 151 7.74 2.74 8.27
N ARG A 152 7.80 1.48 7.83
CA ARG A 152 8.77 1.00 6.83
C ARG A 152 8.10 0.85 5.47
N ALA A 153 8.77 1.31 4.43
CA ALA A 153 8.37 1.15 3.04
C ALA A 153 9.53 0.58 2.24
N PHE A 154 9.21 -0.39 1.39
CA PHE A 154 10.17 -1.11 0.57
C PHE A 154 9.95 -0.76 -0.88
N TYR A 155 11.06 -0.62 -1.58
CA TYR A 155 11.16 -0.19 -2.96
C TYR A 155 12.07 -1.13 -3.73
N ILE A 156 12.11 -0.91 -5.04
CA ILE A 156 13.07 -1.50 -5.97
C ILE A 156 13.30 -0.47 -7.09
N LYS A 157 14.44 -0.49 -7.78
CA LYS A 157 14.61 0.40 -8.94
C LYS A 157 13.54 0.13 -10.00
N SER A 158 13.06 1.19 -10.65
CA SER A 158 11.98 1.11 -11.64
C SER A 158 12.33 0.24 -12.85
N ASN A 159 13.62 0.17 -13.20
CA ASN A 159 14.15 -0.60 -14.33
C ASN A 159 14.53 -2.05 -13.99
N VAL A 160 14.26 -2.51 -12.76
CA VAL A 160 14.58 -3.87 -12.32
C VAL A 160 13.33 -4.75 -12.38
N ALA A 161 13.50 -5.93 -12.99
CA ALA A 161 12.46 -6.94 -13.11
C ALA A 161 12.31 -7.78 -11.82
N VAL A 162 11.49 -8.83 -11.88
CA VAL A 162 11.36 -9.78 -10.77
C VAL A 162 12.67 -10.56 -10.62
N CYS A 163 13.12 -10.73 -9.38
CA CYS A 163 14.32 -11.46 -9.05
C CYS A 163 14.23 -12.93 -9.52
N ILE A 164 15.28 -13.43 -10.16
CA ILE A 164 15.40 -14.87 -10.52
C ILE A 164 15.93 -15.68 -9.34
N TYR A 165 16.95 -15.16 -8.64
CA TYR A 165 17.56 -15.80 -7.49
C TYR A 165 17.61 -14.83 -6.30
N ASP A 166 16.82 -15.15 -5.27
CA ASP A 166 16.61 -14.28 -4.11
C ASP A 166 17.94 -13.92 -3.42
N LYS A 167 18.07 -12.64 -3.01
CA LYS A 167 19.24 -12.05 -2.33
C LYS A 167 20.52 -11.96 -3.15
N TYR A 168 20.47 -12.20 -4.47
CA TYR A 168 21.66 -12.12 -5.32
C TYR A 168 21.92 -10.71 -5.84
N GLU A 169 20.87 -10.01 -6.30
CA GLU A 169 20.98 -8.67 -6.89
C GLU A 169 20.93 -7.58 -5.82
N PHE A 170 19.97 -7.70 -4.91
CA PHE A 170 19.71 -6.76 -3.83
C PHE A 170 19.46 -7.51 -2.51
N SER A 171 18.64 -6.95 -1.63
CA SER A 171 18.17 -7.59 -0.42
C SER A 171 17.13 -8.69 -0.70
N SER A 172 16.69 -9.37 0.36
CA SER A 172 15.62 -10.37 0.30
C SER A 172 14.39 -9.84 -0.45
N LEU A 173 13.95 -10.61 -1.45
CA LEU A 173 12.84 -10.36 -2.36
C LEU A 173 12.99 -9.05 -3.16
N ASN A 174 14.23 -8.59 -3.38
CA ASN A 174 14.57 -7.30 -3.98
C ASN A 174 13.84 -6.10 -3.32
N LYS A 175 13.74 -6.12 -1.99
CA LYS A 175 13.05 -5.08 -1.19
C LYS A 175 14.03 -4.18 -0.44
N MET A 176 14.24 -2.96 -0.91
CA MET A 176 15.16 -2.00 -0.29
C MET A 176 14.44 -0.79 0.31
N GLU A 177 14.89 -0.28 1.45
CA GLU A 177 14.39 0.98 2.04
C GLU A 177 15.24 2.19 1.63
N ARG A 178 16.51 1.92 1.34
CA ARG A 178 17.49 2.90 0.91
C ARG A 178 17.73 2.76 -0.58
N ASP A 179 18.10 3.87 -1.21
CA ASP A 179 18.57 3.89 -2.58
C ASP A 179 19.98 3.24 -2.69
N ILE A 180 20.55 3.19 -3.89
CA ILE A 180 21.90 2.65 -4.09
C ILE A 180 23.03 3.47 -3.46
N HIS A 181 22.77 4.70 -3.06
CA HIS A 181 23.72 5.60 -2.41
C HIS A 181 23.54 5.66 -0.88
N GLY A 182 22.57 4.92 -0.33
CA GLY A 182 22.29 4.85 1.09
C GLY A 182 21.27 5.87 1.61
N ILE A 183 20.68 6.69 0.74
CA ILE A 183 19.63 7.66 1.07
C ILE A 183 18.34 6.91 1.41
N MET A 184 17.69 7.28 2.51
CA MET A 184 16.40 6.70 2.91
C MET A 184 15.29 7.20 1.97
N ILE A 185 14.77 6.33 1.10
CA ILE A 185 13.88 6.73 0.00
C ILE A 185 12.64 7.45 0.53
N LYS A 186 11.95 6.87 1.52
CA LYS A 186 10.73 7.46 2.11
C LYS A 186 10.94 8.87 2.70
N GLU A 187 12.17 9.21 3.11
CA GLU A 187 12.46 10.50 3.74
C GLU A 187 12.68 11.63 2.72
N SER A 188 13.10 11.30 1.49
CA SER A 188 13.48 12.31 0.49
C SER A 188 12.74 12.19 -0.85
N CYS A 189 11.89 11.18 -1.06
CA CYS A 189 11.31 10.95 -2.38
C CYS A 189 10.17 11.89 -2.78
N TRP A 190 9.98 12.10 -4.08
CA TRP A 190 8.82 12.74 -4.70
C TRP A 190 7.98 11.70 -5.44
N LYS A 191 6.66 11.72 -5.29
CA LYS A 191 5.77 10.81 -6.01
C LYS A 191 5.65 11.22 -7.47
N LEU A 192 5.80 10.25 -8.38
CA LEU A 192 5.56 10.44 -9.80
C LEU A 192 4.19 9.87 -10.17
N GLU A 193 3.41 10.65 -10.91
CA GLU A 193 2.21 10.16 -11.58
C GLU A 193 2.55 9.92 -13.05
N VAL A 194 2.21 8.74 -13.55
CA VAL A 194 2.53 8.31 -14.90
C VAL A 194 1.28 7.92 -15.65
N ASP A 195 1.24 8.22 -16.95
CA ASP A 195 0.21 7.70 -17.83
C ASP A 195 0.49 6.24 -18.23
N ARG A 196 -0.43 5.66 -19.01
CA ARG A 196 -0.30 4.26 -19.46
C ARG A 196 0.80 4.03 -20.50
N LEU A 197 1.36 5.10 -21.08
CA LEU A 197 2.48 5.05 -22.01
C LEU A 197 3.82 5.21 -21.30
N GLY A 198 3.81 5.49 -19.99
CA GLY A 198 5.00 5.69 -19.17
C GLY A 198 5.50 7.13 -19.14
N ASN A 199 4.72 8.09 -19.63
CA ASN A 199 5.06 9.52 -19.51
C ASN A 199 4.75 10.01 -18.09
N VAL A 200 5.66 10.75 -17.49
CA VAL A 200 5.43 11.42 -16.21
C VAL A 200 4.53 12.63 -16.43
N THR A 201 3.31 12.58 -15.90
CA THR A 201 2.32 13.66 -16.05
C THR A 201 2.36 14.66 -14.90
N ASN A 202 2.80 14.23 -13.72
CA ASN A 202 2.83 15.05 -12.52
C ASN A 202 3.87 14.55 -11.53
N MET A 203 4.32 15.43 -10.65
CA MET A 203 5.30 15.15 -9.61
C MET A 203 4.91 15.86 -8.31
N ILE A 204 4.62 15.08 -7.28
CA ILE A 204 4.17 15.55 -5.97
C ILE A 204 5.34 15.47 -4.99
N ARG A 205 5.65 16.59 -4.36
CA ARG A 205 6.86 16.78 -3.53
C ARG A 205 6.56 16.65 -2.04
#